data_AF-A0A6J2Y2Z4-F1
#
_entry.id   AF-A0A6J2Y2Z4-F1
#
_cell.length_a   1.000
_cell.length_b   1.000
_cell.length_c   1.000
_cell.angle_alpha   90.00
_cell.angle_beta   90.00
_cell.angle_gamma   90.00
#
_symmetry.space_group_name_H-M   'P 1'
#
loop_
_entity.id
_entity.type
_entity.pdbx_description
1 polymer ?
#
loop_
_entity_poly.entity_id
_entity_poly.type
_entity_poly.pdbx_seq_one_letter_code
_entity_poly.pdbx_strand_id
1 'polypeptide(L)'
;MSEDIKNKPPTHILVDWNFFLNHQKNVKIPIYFDKENWILNNLYRVRISHVYDPSKFWVVPKEKELDLFQRYLHNFYSKYKDSYRIPEINFSLQMYCVAYTEETFYRGRLVNVPLTNQEKHLAWVFLIDFGYMVKVELNNIYFMTTKMYTVPQFAIRSGLSGLGPIDSSTWHSDAVTKFTELVLNKVLFGLVTSKDDKNKILWLNLGEYQGSSQSLQSINEILIREKIAKQLTVADVRGLKRTERKKRTPYMAFHNIEPIIPFLLPTFDSLENNFCADTAVANDLLQQFQLKRY
;
A
#
# COMPACT_ATOMS: atom_id res chain seq x y z
N MET A 1 1.54 35.62 37.86
CA MET A 1 0.64 35.10 36.82
C MET A 1 1.44 34.12 36.00
N SER A 2 1.10 32.84 36.08
CA SER A 2 1.87 31.71 35.55
C SER A 2 1.99 31.75 34.02
N GLU A 3 3.19 31.43 33.53
CA GLU A 3 3.55 31.31 32.10
C GLU A 3 2.84 30.16 31.35
N ASP A 4 1.94 29.42 32.02
CA ASP A 4 1.26 28.21 31.51
C ASP A 4 0.11 28.47 30.49
N ILE A 5 -0.12 29.70 30.05
CA ILE A 5 -1.23 30.01 29.12
C ILE A 5 -0.85 29.82 27.65
N LYS A 6 0.43 29.61 27.31
CA LYS A 6 0.88 29.62 25.89
C LYS A 6 0.83 28.30 25.11
N ASN A 7 0.32 27.20 25.67
CA ASN A 7 0.25 25.91 24.96
C ASN A 7 -1.13 25.24 24.98
N LYS A 8 -2.23 26.01 25.13
CA LYS A 8 -3.55 25.45 24.83
C LYS A 8 -3.75 25.49 23.31
N PRO A 9 -3.86 24.33 22.64
CA PRO A 9 -4.17 24.31 21.22
C PRO A 9 -5.47 25.08 20.97
N PRO A 10 -5.62 25.80 19.83
CA PRO A 10 -6.83 26.55 19.52
C PRO A 10 -8.09 25.74 19.82
N THR A 11 -9.12 26.35 20.40
CA THR A 11 -10.33 25.63 20.85
C THR A 11 -10.98 24.78 19.75
N HIS A 12 -10.80 25.17 18.48
CA HIS A 12 -11.32 24.44 17.33
C HIS A 12 -10.59 23.11 17.02
N ILE A 13 -9.36 22.89 17.52
CA ILE A 13 -8.62 21.63 17.32
C ILE A 13 -8.63 20.70 18.54
N LEU A 14 -9.14 21.16 19.70
CA LEU A 14 -9.13 20.39 20.95
C LEU A 14 -9.80 19.02 20.81
N VAL A 15 -10.90 18.94 20.07
CA VAL A 15 -11.62 17.68 19.85
C VAL A 15 -10.75 16.69 19.08
N ASP A 16 -10.16 17.15 17.98
CA ASP A 16 -9.29 16.32 17.13
C ASP A 16 -8.01 15.91 17.86
N TRP A 17 -7.40 16.84 18.60
CA TRP A 17 -6.19 16.58 19.38
C TRP A 17 -6.42 15.57 20.50
N ASN A 18 -7.48 15.73 21.29
CA ASN A 18 -7.84 14.79 22.35
C ASN A 18 -8.18 13.42 21.76
N PHE A 19 -8.88 13.38 20.62
CA PHE A 19 -9.16 12.12 19.93
C PHE A 19 -7.85 11.44 19.52
N PHE A 20 -6.94 12.16 18.86
CA PHE A 20 -5.63 11.66 18.45
C PHE A 20 -4.85 11.06 19.63
N LEU A 21 -4.64 11.83 20.70
CA LEU A 21 -3.86 11.36 21.86
C LEU A 21 -4.44 10.09 22.49
N ASN A 22 -5.77 10.02 22.63
CA ASN A 22 -6.45 8.92 23.30
C ASN A 22 -6.60 7.66 22.43
N HIS A 23 -6.59 7.78 21.09
CA HIS A 23 -6.95 6.69 20.19
C HIS A 23 -5.87 6.27 19.20
N GLN A 24 -4.76 7.02 19.07
CA GLN A 24 -3.69 6.77 18.08
C GLN A 24 -3.14 5.33 18.04
N LYS A 25 -3.27 4.56 19.13
CA LYS A 25 -2.80 3.16 19.22
C LYS A 25 -3.84 2.11 18.84
N ASN A 26 -5.14 2.43 18.94
CA ASN A 26 -6.22 1.44 18.88
C ASN A 26 -7.25 1.72 17.79
N VAL A 27 -7.25 2.93 17.21
CA VAL A 27 -8.14 3.28 16.11
C VAL A 27 -7.74 2.54 14.84
N LYS A 28 -8.74 2.12 14.07
CA LYS A 28 -8.57 1.56 12.72
C LYS A 28 -9.42 2.33 11.75
N ILE A 29 -8.85 2.68 10.60
CA ILE A 29 -9.63 3.21 9.47
C ILE A 29 -10.18 2.02 8.68
N PRO A 30 -11.50 1.97 8.41
CA PRO A 30 -12.07 0.91 7.58
C PRO A 30 -11.41 0.89 6.20
N ILE A 31 -11.44 -0.24 5.51
CA ILE A 31 -11.00 -0.35 4.11
C ILE A 31 -12.26 -0.56 3.28
N TYR A 32 -12.28 -0.15 2.01
CA TYR A 32 -13.34 -0.52 1.05
C TYR A 32 -13.32 -2.02 0.70
N PHE A 33 -13.23 -2.88 1.70
CA PHE A 33 -13.24 -4.34 1.63
C PHE A 33 -14.32 -4.84 2.60
N ASP A 34 -15.56 -4.86 2.13
CA ASP A 34 -16.69 -5.39 2.87
C ASP A 34 -17.33 -6.57 2.11
N LYS A 35 -18.28 -7.26 2.76
CA LYS A 35 -18.92 -8.46 2.21
C LYS A 35 -19.99 -8.14 1.16
N GLU A 36 -20.52 -6.92 1.17
CA GLU A 36 -21.57 -6.47 0.26
C GLU A 36 -21.00 -6.03 -1.09
N ASN A 37 -19.75 -5.56 -1.07
CA ASN A 37 -18.92 -5.26 -2.22
C ASN A 37 -18.03 -6.46 -2.60
N TRP A 38 -17.47 -6.44 -3.83
CA TRP A 38 -16.58 -7.49 -4.35
C TRP A 38 -17.24 -8.87 -4.42
N ILE A 39 -18.36 -8.94 -5.13
CA ILE A 39 -19.05 -10.19 -5.44
C ILE A 39 -18.18 -10.99 -6.41
N LEU A 40 -18.04 -12.29 -6.17
CA LEU A 40 -17.29 -13.17 -7.06
C LEU A 40 -17.90 -13.15 -8.46
N ASN A 41 -17.04 -13.18 -9.47
CA ASN A 41 -17.38 -13.10 -10.89
C ASN A 41 -18.05 -11.78 -11.32
N ASN A 42 -18.08 -10.75 -10.47
CA ASN A 42 -18.45 -9.40 -10.88
C ASN A 42 -17.23 -8.59 -11.33
N LEU A 43 -17.49 -7.68 -12.28
CA LEU A 43 -16.52 -6.78 -12.86
C LEU A 43 -16.63 -5.40 -12.21
N TYR A 44 -15.49 -4.85 -11.76
CA TYR A 44 -15.44 -3.54 -11.12
C TYR A 44 -14.45 -2.63 -11.84
N ARG A 45 -14.83 -1.38 -12.11
CA ARG A 45 -13.89 -0.35 -12.58
C ARG A 45 -12.88 -0.07 -11.46
N VAL A 46 -11.60 -0.14 -11.78
CA VAL A 46 -10.50 0.06 -10.83
C VAL A 46 -9.37 0.87 -11.46
N ARG A 47 -8.70 1.69 -10.66
CA ARG A 47 -7.39 2.27 -11.00
C ARG A 47 -6.31 1.55 -10.21
N ILE A 48 -5.19 1.19 -10.85
CA ILE A 48 -4.04 0.67 -10.13
C ILE A 48 -3.27 1.88 -9.61
N SER A 49 -3.10 1.98 -8.29
CA SER A 49 -2.40 3.09 -7.64
C SER A 49 -0.92 2.83 -7.43
N HIS A 50 -0.56 1.57 -7.21
CA HIS A 50 0.83 1.17 -7.01
C HIS A 50 1.02 -0.31 -7.36
N VAL A 51 2.19 -0.65 -7.89
CA VAL A 51 2.58 -2.01 -8.30
C VAL A 51 3.90 -2.34 -7.63
N TYR A 52 3.90 -3.41 -6.83
CA TYR A 52 5.14 -4.07 -6.42
C TYR A 52 5.52 -5.14 -7.45
N ASP A 53 4.59 -6.05 -7.76
CA ASP A 53 4.70 -7.03 -8.83
C ASP A 53 3.31 -7.56 -9.26
N PRO A 54 3.18 -8.43 -10.27
CA PRO A 54 1.87 -8.93 -10.72
C PRO A 54 1.04 -9.67 -9.66
N SER A 55 1.65 -10.15 -8.57
CA SER A 55 0.94 -10.77 -7.45
C SER A 55 0.64 -9.80 -6.30
N LYS A 56 1.20 -8.59 -6.33
CA LYS A 56 1.09 -7.58 -5.28
C LYS A 56 1.00 -6.18 -5.88
N PHE A 57 -0.20 -5.63 -5.90
CA PHE A 57 -0.48 -4.26 -6.29
C PHE A 57 -1.66 -3.74 -5.48
N TRP A 58 -1.92 -2.44 -5.57
CA TRP A 58 -3.04 -1.79 -4.90
C TRP A 58 -3.98 -1.18 -5.93
N VAL A 59 -5.28 -1.39 -5.72
CA VAL A 59 -6.34 -0.84 -6.57
C VAL A 59 -7.17 0.17 -5.80
N VAL A 60 -7.60 1.21 -6.51
CA VAL A 60 -8.52 2.24 -6.04
C VAL A 60 -9.81 2.15 -6.87
N PRO A 61 -10.91 1.58 -6.32
CA PRO A 61 -12.21 1.52 -7.00
C PRO A 61 -12.90 2.88 -7.10
N LYS A 62 -12.66 3.75 -6.11
CA LYS A 62 -13.37 5.01 -5.90
C LYS A 62 -12.48 6.21 -6.25
N GLU A 63 -11.88 6.19 -7.43
CA GLU A 63 -10.92 7.19 -7.90
C GLU A 63 -11.44 8.64 -7.76
N LYS A 64 -12.66 8.92 -8.23
CA LYS A 64 -13.26 10.27 -8.13
C LYS A 64 -13.45 10.74 -6.69
N GLU A 65 -13.80 9.82 -5.80
CA GLU A 65 -13.98 10.12 -4.37
C GLU A 65 -12.61 10.37 -3.72
N LEU A 66 -11.57 9.61 -4.10
CA LEU A 66 -10.19 9.86 -3.69
C LEU A 66 -9.71 11.24 -4.18
N ASP A 67 -9.96 11.62 -5.42
CA ASP A 67 -9.55 12.94 -5.95
C ASP A 67 -10.25 14.09 -5.21
N LEU A 68 -11.52 13.93 -4.88
CA LEU A 68 -12.26 14.88 -4.04
C LEU A 68 -11.66 14.97 -2.64
N PHE A 69 -11.36 13.82 -2.04
CA PHE A 69 -10.78 13.74 -0.71
C PHE A 69 -9.36 14.32 -0.66
N GLN A 70 -8.54 14.07 -1.67
CA GLN A 70 -7.20 14.63 -1.81
C GLN A 70 -7.22 16.15 -1.91
N ARG A 71 -8.16 16.72 -2.68
CA ARG A 71 -8.39 18.18 -2.73
C ARG A 71 -8.85 18.74 -1.38
N TYR A 72 -9.70 18.01 -0.67
CA TYR A 72 -10.12 18.39 0.68
C TYR A 72 -8.93 18.42 1.66
N LEU A 73 -8.08 17.38 1.67
CA LEU A 73 -6.86 17.33 2.48
C LEU A 73 -5.96 18.52 2.15
N HIS A 74 -5.69 18.75 0.86
CA HIS A 74 -4.84 19.86 0.43
C HIS A 74 -5.38 21.20 0.92
N ASN A 75 -6.65 21.52 0.66
CA ASN A 75 -7.25 22.79 1.07
C ASN A 75 -7.26 22.97 2.60
N PHE A 76 -7.55 21.90 3.33
CA PHE A 76 -7.60 21.94 4.79
C PHE A 76 -6.21 22.19 5.38
N TYR A 77 -5.23 21.34 5.06
CA TYR A 77 -3.91 21.43 5.67
C TYR A 77 -3.09 22.62 5.14
N SER A 78 -3.28 23.05 3.90
CA SER A 78 -2.65 24.30 3.42
C SER A 78 -3.04 25.51 4.28
N LYS A 79 -4.24 25.51 4.87
CA LYS A 79 -4.71 26.58 5.77
C LYS A 79 -4.36 26.35 7.24
N TYR A 80 -4.33 25.10 7.70
CA TYR A 80 -4.29 24.77 9.13
C TYR A 80 -3.07 23.94 9.58
N LYS A 81 -2.11 23.63 8.69
CA LYS A 81 -0.97 22.73 8.97
C LYS A 81 -0.21 23.05 10.26
N ASP A 82 -0.02 24.31 10.59
CA ASP A 82 0.76 24.69 11.78
C ASP A 82 0.04 24.34 13.09
N SER A 83 -1.30 24.32 13.08
CA SER A 83 -2.11 23.86 14.22
C SER A 83 -2.25 22.34 14.29
N TYR A 84 -2.03 21.63 13.18
CA TYR A 84 -2.22 20.18 13.09
C TYR A 84 -0.91 19.37 13.15
N ARG A 85 0.24 20.04 13.30
CA ARG A 85 1.54 19.37 13.36
C ARG A 85 1.64 18.50 14.62
N ILE A 86 2.13 17.28 14.47
CA ILE A 86 2.35 16.40 15.62
C ILE A 86 3.75 16.68 16.19
N PRO A 87 3.87 17.01 17.49
CA PRO A 87 5.16 17.08 18.16
C PRO A 87 5.86 15.71 18.16
N GLU A 88 7.18 15.67 17.97
CA GLU A 88 7.95 14.42 17.88
C GLU A 88 7.76 13.49 19.10
N ILE A 89 7.59 14.07 20.31
CA ILE A 89 7.32 13.33 21.55
C ILE A 89 6.01 12.52 21.51
N ASN A 90 5.09 12.88 20.61
CA ASN A 90 3.81 12.21 20.42
C ASN A 90 3.80 11.22 19.26
N PHE A 91 4.93 10.99 18.58
CA PHE A 91 5.01 9.94 17.57
C PHE A 91 4.90 8.55 18.19
N SER A 92 4.02 7.75 17.60
CA SER A 92 3.89 6.32 17.86
C SER A 92 3.95 5.60 16.52
N LEU A 93 4.75 4.53 16.44
CA LEU A 93 4.68 3.64 15.28
C LEU A 93 3.24 3.15 15.12
N GLN A 94 2.85 2.93 13.87
CA GLN A 94 1.52 2.51 13.44
C GLN A 94 0.41 3.56 13.65
N MET A 95 0.72 4.75 14.16
CA MET A 95 -0.27 5.83 14.23
C MET A 95 -0.66 6.28 12.83
N TYR A 96 -1.95 6.56 12.63
CA TYR A 96 -2.38 7.24 11.42
C TYR A 96 -2.07 8.73 11.50
N CYS A 97 -1.68 9.30 10.37
CA CYS A 97 -1.30 10.69 10.22
C CYS A 97 -1.71 11.22 8.84
N VAL A 98 -1.45 12.52 8.64
CA VAL A 98 -1.33 13.13 7.33
C VAL A 98 0.14 13.49 7.10
N ALA A 99 0.67 13.15 5.94
CA ALA A 99 2.03 13.46 5.54
C ALA A 99 2.03 14.46 4.39
N TYR A 100 2.90 15.46 4.45
CA TYR A 100 3.15 16.37 3.34
C TYR A 100 4.37 15.92 2.54
N THR A 101 4.14 15.62 1.25
CA THR A 101 5.17 15.22 0.29
C THR A 101 4.70 15.59 -1.11
N GLU A 102 5.64 15.80 -2.05
CA GLU A 102 5.30 16.14 -3.45
C GLU A 102 4.24 17.26 -3.55
N GLU A 103 4.43 18.31 -2.74
CA GLU A 103 3.58 19.50 -2.70
C GLU A 103 2.11 19.28 -2.30
N THR A 104 1.77 18.13 -1.71
CA THR A 104 0.41 17.84 -1.26
C THR A 104 0.35 16.96 -0.01
N PHE A 105 -0.87 16.77 0.52
CA PHE A 105 -1.12 16.14 1.82
C PHE A 105 -1.83 14.80 1.67
N TYR A 106 -1.24 13.71 2.16
CA TYR A 106 -1.78 12.36 2.02
C TYR A 106 -2.10 11.77 3.39
N ARG A 107 -3.19 11.00 3.51
CA ARG A 107 -3.34 10.13 4.69
C ARG A 107 -2.30 9.03 4.66
N GLY A 108 -1.75 8.73 5.81
CA GLY A 108 -0.77 7.68 5.96
C GLY A 108 -0.74 7.06 7.33
N ARG A 109 0.17 6.12 7.48
CA ARG A 109 0.50 5.44 8.73
C ARG A 109 2.00 5.53 8.95
N LEU A 110 2.41 6.02 10.13
CA LEU A 110 3.82 6.13 10.49
C LEU A 110 4.42 4.73 10.70
N VAL A 111 5.31 4.29 9.82
CA VAL A 111 5.87 2.93 9.88
C VAL A 111 7.26 2.89 10.52
N ASN A 112 8.04 3.96 10.40
CA ASN A 112 9.38 4.02 10.96
C ASN A 112 9.80 5.47 11.22
N VAL A 113 10.53 5.68 12.32
CA VAL A 113 11.26 6.91 12.62
C VAL A 113 12.71 6.50 12.88
N PRO A 114 13.59 6.52 11.87
CA PRO A 114 14.99 6.13 12.02
C PRO A 114 15.68 6.90 13.15
N LEU A 115 16.34 6.17 14.06
CA LEU A 115 17.06 6.73 15.21
C LEU A 115 18.54 7.05 14.90
N THR A 116 18.98 6.95 13.65
CA THR A 116 20.40 7.10 13.29
C THR A 116 20.79 8.58 13.18
N ASN A 117 22.03 8.90 13.58
CA ASN A 117 22.55 10.27 13.68
C ASN A 117 22.54 11.10 12.37
N GLN A 118 22.35 10.47 11.21
CA GLN A 118 22.34 11.15 9.91
C GLN A 118 20.92 11.41 9.35
N GLU A 119 19.89 10.74 9.87
CA GLU A 119 18.50 10.83 9.37
C GLU A 119 17.47 11.10 10.47
N LYS A 120 17.90 11.67 11.61
CA LYS A 120 17.04 11.96 12.78
C LYS A 120 15.79 12.80 12.48
N HIS A 121 15.70 13.40 11.30
CA HIS A 121 14.60 14.29 10.90
C HIS A 121 13.67 13.70 9.85
N LEU A 122 13.84 12.42 9.47
CA LEU A 122 13.00 11.77 8.46
C LEU A 122 12.19 10.63 9.08
N ALA A 123 11.05 10.34 8.48
CA ALA A 123 10.17 9.24 8.84
C ALA A 123 9.62 8.59 7.57
N TRP A 124 9.33 7.30 7.69
CA TRP A 124 8.64 6.54 6.66
C TRP A 124 7.15 6.51 6.97
N VAL A 125 6.34 6.88 5.98
CA VAL A 125 4.89 6.88 6.07
C VAL A 125 4.33 6.03 4.94
N PHE A 126 3.50 5.05 5.26
CA PHE A 126 2.75 4.28 4.27
C PHE A 126 1.47 5.03 3.90
N LEU A 127 1.31 5.41 2.63
CA LEU A 127 0.16 6.15 2.12
C LEU A 127 -1.03 5.20 1.93
N ILE A 128 -1.91 5.16 2.93
CA ILE A 128 -2.99 4.16 3.05
C ILE A 128 -4.04 4.21 1.93
N ASP A 129 -4.10 5.34 1.22
CA ASP A 129 -5.04 5.54 0.11
C ASP A 129 -4.44 5.19 -1.26
N PHE A 130 -3.14 4.86 -1.31
CA PHE A 130 -2.41 4.62 -2.55
C PHE A 130 -1.59 3.33 -2.55
N GLY A 131 -1.17 2.84 -1.37
CA GLY A 131 -0.50 1.56 -1.25
C GLY A 131 1.02 1.58 -1.34
N TYR A 132 1.68 2.74 -1.17
CA TYR A 132 3.14 2.85 -1.20
C TYR A 132 3.70 3.68 -0.05
N MET A 133 4.99 3.52 0.24
CA MET A 133 5.69 4.26 1.29
C MET A 133 6.38 5.50 0.73
N VAL A 134 6.41 6.55 1.52
CA VAL A 134 7.16 7.78 1.26
C VAL A 134 8.05 8.13 2.44
N LYS A 135 9.15 8.81 2.16
CA LYS A 135 10.04 9.39 3.17
C LYS A 135 9.70 10.87 3.31
N VAL A 136 9.37 11.31 4.52
CA VAL A 136 9.00 12.70 4.81
C VAL A 136 9.76 13.23 6.01
N GLU A 137 9.90 14.55 6.09
CA GLU A 137 10.42 15.20 7.29
C GLU A 137 9.45 15.02 8.47
N LEU A 138 9.97 14.90 9.69
CA LEU A 138 9.14 14.83 10.92
C LEU A 138 8.19 16.03 11.03
N ASN A 139 8.67 17.19 10.57
CA ASN A 139 7.94 18.43 10.50
C ASN A 139 6.77 18.44 9.49
N ASN A 140 6.73 17.46 8.59
CA ASN A 140 5.70 17.29 7.58
C ASN A 140 4.69 16.20 7.97
N ILE A 141 4.57 15.91 9.27
CA ILE A 141 3.61 14.94 9.82
C ILE A 141 2.58 15.66 10.70
N TYR A 142 1.31 15.41 10.40
CA TYR A 142 0.16 16.06 11.01
C TYR A 142 -0.85 15.03 11.52
N PHE A 143 -1.63 15.37 12.55
CA PHE A 143 -2.70 14.50 13.02
C PHE A 143 -3.95 14.69 12.16
N MET A 144 -4.75 13.64 12.05
CA MET A 144 -6.01 13.67 11.32
C MET A 144 -7.12 14.29 12.14
N THR A 145 -8.06 14.94 11.45
CA THR A 145 -9.35 15.27 12.08
C THR A 145 -10.13 13.99 12.36
N THR A 146 -10.99 14.03 13.39
CA THR A 146 -11.93 12.93 13.74
C THR A 146 -12.74 12.44 12.54
N LYS A 147 -13.18 13.35 11.67
CA LYS A 147 -13.96 13.02 10.46
C LYS A 147 -13.17 12.21 9.45
N MET A 148 -11.86 12.46 9.31
CA MET A 148 -11.01 11.72 8.36
C MET A 148 -10.85 10.24 8.71
N TYR A 149 -11.04 9.85 9.97
CA TYR A 149 -11.04 8.44 10.38
C TYR A 149 -12.28 7.68 9.89
N THR A 150 -13.37 8.37 9.56
CA THR A 150 -14.62 7.75 9.09
C THR A 150 -14.61 7.43 7.60
N VAL A 151 -13.72 8.06 6.83
CA VAL A 151 -13.55 7.80 5.41
C VAL A 151 -12.73 6.52 5.24
N PRO A 152 -13.21 5.47 4.55
CA PRO A 152 -12.43 4.26 4.36
C PRO A 152 -11.13 4.50 3.58
N GLN A 153 -10.15 3.63 3.76
CA GLN A 153 -8.92 3.58 2.98
C GLN A 153 -9.27 3.27 1.52
N PHE A 154 -8.75 4.07 0.60
CA PHE A 154 -9.08 3.97 -0.82
C PHE A 154 -8.35 2.85 -1.55
N ALA A 155 -7.13 2.51 -1.11
CA ALA A 155 -6.33 1.46 -1.71
C ALA A 155 -6.68 0.08 -1.14
N ILE A 156 -6.82 -0.91 -2.01
CA ILE A 156 -7.12 -2.29 -1.66
C ILE A 156 -6.03 -3.20 -2.23
N ARG A 157 -5.48 -4.05 -1.38
CA ARG A 157 -4.48 -5.06 -1.73
C ARG A 157 -5.05 -6.01 -2.79
N SER A 158 -4.30 -6.23 -3.86
CA SER A 158 -4.74 -7.03 -5.00
C SER A 158 -3.61 -7.80 -5.67
N GLY A 159 -3.95 -8.89 -6.35
CA GLY A 159 -3.02 -9.69 -7.14
C GLY A 159 -3.68 -10.29 -8.37
N LEU A 160 -2.90 -10.60 -9.42
CA LEU A 160 -3.43 -11.27 -10.59
C LEU A 160 -3.80 -12.71 -10.24
N SER A 161 -5.00 -13.10 -10.63
CA SER A 161 -5.54 -14.43 -10.37
C SER A 161 -4.87 -15.48 -11.25
N GLY A 162 -4.41 -16.56 -10.61
CA GLY A 162 -3.97 -17.77 -11.30
C GLY A 162 -2.65 -17.65 -12.06
N LEU A 163 -1.91 -16.55 -11.93
CA LEU A 163 -0.62 -16.36 -12.59
C LEU A 163 0.56 -16.50 -11.63
N GLY A 164 1.69 -16.93 -12.17
CA GLY A 164 2.97 -16.97 -11.47
C GLY A 164 4.15 -16.73 -12.40
N PRO A 165 5.36 -16.57 -11.82
CA PRO A 165 6.57 -16.33 -12.58
C PRO A 165 6.96 -17.54 -13.45
N ILE A 166 7.62 -17.27 -14.57
CA ILE A 166 8.16 -18.27 -15.48
C ILE A 166 9.54 -18.71 -14.97
N ASP A 167 9.76 -20.02 -14.93
CA ASP A 167 11.05 -20.68 -14.63
C ASP A 167 11.79 -20.19 -13.37
N SER A 168 11.08 -19.56 -12.43
CA SER A 168 11.64 -19.04 -11.19
C SER A 168 10.62 -19.06 -10.06
N SER A 169 11.09 -18.78 -8.84
CA SER A 169 10.25 -18.71 -7.65
C SER A 169 9.66 -17.31 -7.41
N THR A 170 10.14 -16.27 -8.09
CA THR A 170 9.79 -14.85 -7.87
C THR A 170 9.64 -14.12 -9.20
N TRP A 171 8.88 -13.03 -9.24
CA TRP A 171 8.72 -12.24 -10.48
C TRP A 171 10.04 -11.60 -10.92
N HIS A 172 10.34 -11.70 -12.22
CA HIS A 172 11.46 -11.00 -12.83
C HIS A 172 11.13 -9.52 -13.05
N SER A 173 12.15 -8.66 -13.10
CA SER A 173 12.01 -7.23 -13.39
C SER A 173 11.18 -6.98 -14.64
N ASP A 174 11.42 -7.74 -15.71
CA ASP A 174 10.74 -7.56 -16.99
C ASP A 174 9.24 -7.84 -16.89
N ALA A 175 8.84 -8.77 -16.02
CA ALA A 175 7.43 -9.04 -15.74
C ALA A 175 6.77 -7.91 -14.95
N VAL A 176 7.50 -7.32 -13.98
CA VAL A 176 7.03 -6.14 -13.24
C VAL A 176 6.90 -4.95 -14.18
N THR A 177 7.91 -4.67 -15.01
CA THR A 177 7.91 -3.59 -16.01
C THR A 177 6.75 -3.73 -16.97
N LYS A 178 6.60 -4.91 -17.61
CA LYS A 178 5.51 -5.15 -18.56
C LYS A 178 4.14 -5.01 -17.92
N PHE A 179 3.94 -5.56 -16.73
CA PHE A 179 2.67 -5.43 -16.02
C PHE A 179 2.38 -3.95 -15.70
N THR A 180 3.38 -3.21 -15.25
CA THR A 180 3.29 -1.77 -14.96
C THR A 180 2.86 -0.96 -16.20
N GLU A 181 3.48 -1.20 -17.35
CA GLU A 181 3.09 -0.59 -18.64
C GLU A 181 1.66 -0.94 -19.06
N LEU A 182 1.19 -2.14 -18.72
CA LEU A 182 -0.16 -2.59 -19.04
C LEU A 182 -1.23 -1.94 -18.15
N VAL A 183 -0.90 -1.53 -16.91
CA VAL A 183 -1.91 -1.09 -15.92
C VAL A 183 -1.88 0.39 -15.55
N LEU A 184 -0.71 1.05 -15.58
CA LEU A 184 -0.62 2.43 -15.12
C LEU A 184 -1.27 3.40 -16.11
N ASN A 185 -1.93 4.42 -15.56
CA ASN A 185 -2.60 5.49 -16.32
C ASN A 185 -3.70 5.00 -17.28
N LYS A 186 -4.30 3.84 -17.01
CA LYS A 186 -5.39 3.27 -17.81
C LYS A 186 -6.67 3.08 -17.02
N VAL A 187 -7.79 3.05 -17.74
CA VAL A 187 -9.10 2.68 -17.17
C VAL A 187 -9.25 1.17 -17.26
N LEU A 188 -9.10 0.50 -16.12
CA LEU A 188 -9.16 -0.95 -16.05
C LEU A 188 -10.42 -1.44 -15.36
N PHE A 189 -10.73 -2.71 -15.65
CA PHE A 189 -11.79 -3.45 -15.02
C PHE A 189 -11.22 -4.73 -14.42
N GLY A 190 -11.49 -4.95 -13.14
CA GLY A 190 -11.06 -6.14 -12.41
C GLY A 190 -12.25 -7.08 -12.17
N LEU A 191 -12.18 -8.27 -12.74
CA LEU A 191 -13.10 -9.38 -12.44
C LEU A 191 -12.62 -10.06 -11.16
N VAL A 192 -13.45 -10.08 -10.11
CA VAL A 192 -13.11 -10.71 -8.84
C VAL A 192 -13.23 -12.22 -8.97
N THR A 193 -12.11 -12.94 -8.96
CA THR A 193 -12.09 -14.41 -9.07
C THR A 193 -12.06 -15.09 -7.71
N SER A 194 -11.41 -14.47 -6.72
CA SER A 194 -11.39 -14.94 -5.33
C SER A 194 -11.01 -13.82 -4.36
N LYS A 195 -11.26 -14.06 -3.08
CA LYS A 195 -11.01 -13.12 -1.98
C LYS A 195 -10.25 -13.80 -0.86
N ASP A 196 -9.31 -13.07 -0.27
CA ASP A 196 -8.74 -13.39 1.03
C ASP A 196 -9.35 -12.44 2.08
N ASP A 197 -10.42 -12.87 2.73
CA ASP A 197 -11.12 -12.07 3.75
C ASP A 197 -10.25 -11.77 4.98
N LYS A 198 -9.25 -12.61 5.27
CA LYS A 198 -8.36 -12.45 6.43
C LYS A 198 -7.36 -11.34 6.16
N ASN A 199 -6.68 -11.40 5.02
CA ASN A 199 -5.62 -10.45 4.66
C ASN A 199 -6.12 -9.27 3.82
N LYS A 200 -7.43 -9.25 3.50
CA LYS A 200 -8.12 -8.22 2.71
C LYS A 200 -7.54 -8.06 1.30
N ILE A 201 -7.33 -9.19 0.62
CA ILE A 201 -6.74 -9.24 -0.72
C ILE A 201 -7.79 -9.65 -1.75
N LEU A 202 -7.84 -8.95 -2.88
CA LEU A 202 -8.62 -9.32 -4.05
C LEU A 202 -7.74 -10.01 -5.10
N TRP A 203 -8.16 -11.17 -5.59
CA TRP A 203 -7.55 -11.80 -6.75
C TRP A 203 -8.37 -11.47 -7.99
N LEU A 204 -7.70 -10.85 -8.97
CA LEU A 204 -8.37 -10.22 -10.10
C LEU A 204 -7.89 -10.79 -11.43
N ASN A 205 -8.82 -10.95 -12.38
CA ASN A 205 -8.48 -10.90 -13.80
C ASN A 205 -8.69 -9.46 -14.26
N LEU A 206 -7.62 -8.80 -14.71
CA LEU A 206 -7.68 -7.42 -15.17
C LEU A 206 -7.90 -7.36 -16.67
N GLY A 207 -8.62 -6.34 -17.13
CA GLY A 207 -8.72 -6.04 -18.55
C GLY A 207 -9.12 -4.60 -18.85
N GLU A 208 -9.00 -4.26 -20.12
CA GLU A 208 -9.30 -2.94 -20.68
C GLU A 208 -10.28 -3.10 -21.85
N TYR A 209 -11.28 -2.22 -21.97
CA TYR A 209 -12.17 -2.25 -23.13
C TYR A 209 -11.47 -1.67 -24.36
N GLN A 210 -11.59 -2.36 -25.50
CA GLN A 210 -10.96 -1.93 -26.74
C GLN A 210 -11.90 -1.07 -27.60
N GLY A 211 -11.64 0.23 -27.68
CA GLY A 211 -12.32 1.12 -28.63
C GLY A 211 -13.85 1.07 -28.53
N SER A 212 -14.52 0.80 -29.64
CA SER A 212 -15.98 0.67 -29.73
C SER A 212 -16.51 -0.75 -29.49
N SER A 213 -15.64 -1.76 -29.34
CA SER A 213 -16.08 -3.11 -29.03
C SER A 213 -16.37 -3.26 -27.54
N GLN A 214 -17.43 -4.00 -27.20
CA GLN A 214 -17.73 -4.36 -25.80
C GLN A 214 -16.84 -5.53 -25.31
N SER A 215 -15.73 -5.84 -25.99
CA SER A 215 -14.82 -6.91 -25.60
C SER A 215 -13.74 -6.39 -24.66
N LEU A 216 -13.64 -7.01 -23.49
CA LEU A 216 -12.59 -6.71 -22.52
C LEU A 216 -11.30 -7.47 -22.91
N GLN A 217 -10.23 -6.76 -23.27
CA GLN A 217 -8.93 -7.36 -23.49
C GLN A 217 -8.31 -7.73 -22.14
N SER A 218 -8.07 -9.03 -21.93
CA SER A 218 -7.49 -9.55 -20.70
C SER A 218 -5.99 -9.28 -20.61
N ILE A 219 -5.57 -8.55 -19.57
CA ILE A 219 -4.15 -8.34 -19.24
C ILE A 219 -3.51 -9.67 -18.83
N ASN A 220 -4.24 -10.53 -18.11
CA ASN A 220 -3.75 -11.84 -17.73
C ASN A 220 -3.38 -12.68 -18.97
N GLU A 221 -4.22 -12.67 -20.00
CA GLU A 221 -3.96 -13.39 -21.26
C GLU A 221 -2.80 -12.78 -22.04
N ILE A 222 -2.65 -11.45 -22.05
CA ILE A 222 -1.50 -10.78 -22.65
C ILE A 222 -0.19 -11.29 -22.01
N LEU A 223 -0.11 -11.30 -20.68
CA LEU A 223 1.09 -11.74 -19.97
C LEU A 223 1.43 -13.21 -20.23
N ILE A 224 0.43 -14.08 -20.37
CA ILE A 224 0.64 -15.48 -20.75
C ILE A 224 1.13 -15.59 -22.20
N ARG A 225 0.44 -14.93 -23.13
CA ARG A 225 0.73 -15.00 -24.57
C ARG A 225 2.12 -14.47 -24.89
N GLU A 226 2.54 -13.41 -24.21
CA GLU A 226 3.88 -12.82 -24.35
C GLU A 226 4.96 -13.57 -23.56
N LYS A 227 4.62 -14.69 -22.89
CA LYS A 227 5.55 -15.48 -22.07
C LYS A 227 6.24 -14.62 -21.01
N ILE A 228 5.45 -13.78 -20.34
CA ILE A 228 5.87 -12.97 -19.19
C ILE A 228 5.41 -13.61 -17.88
N ALA A 229 4.27 -14.29 -17.90
CA ALA A 229 3.73 -15.07 -16.80
C ALA A 229 3.32 -16.47 -17.27
N LYS A 230 3.23 -17.43 -16.35
CA LYS A 230 2.61 -18.73 -16.60
C LYS A 230 1.29 -18.86 -15.86
N GLN A 231 0.36 -19.59 -16.46
CA GLN A 231 -0.84 -20.06 -15.78
C GLN A 231 -0.43 -21.10 -14.73
N LEU A 232 -0.80 -20.88 -13.47
CA LEU A 232 -0.52 -21.81 -12.38
C LEU A 232 -1.56 -22.94 -12.35
N THR A 233 -1.06 -24.16 -12.32
CA THR A 233 -1.86 -25.35 -12.03
C THR A 233 -1.87 -25.67 -10.53
N VAL A 234 -2.79 -26.55 -10.10
CA VAL A 234 -2.77 -27.12 -8.75
C VAL A 234 -1.43 -27.83 -8.46
N ALA A 235 -0.81 -28.43 -9.48
CA ALA A 235 0.48 -29.09 -9.35
C ALA A 235 1.61 -28.08 -9.11
N ASP A 236 1.63 -26.95 -9.83
CA ASP A 236 2.60 -25.86 -9.60
C ASP A 236 2.54 -25.36 -8.16
N VAL A 237 1.34 -25.05 -7.67
CA VAL A 237 1.15 -24.54 -6.30
C VAL A 237 1.61 -25.55 -5.26
N ARG A 238 1.29 -26.84 -5.45
CA ARG A 238 1.75 -27.92 -4.56
C ARG A 238 3.27 -28.09 -4.62
N GLY A 239 3.87 -27.94 -5.80
CA GLY A 239 5.31 -27.98 -6.03
C GLY A 239 6.03 -26.88 -5.26
N LEU A 240 5.59 -25.63 -5.42
CA LEU A 240 6.15 -24.46 -4.72
C LEU A 240 6.09 -24.62 -3.20
N LYS A 241 4.93 -25.03 -2.65
CA LYS A 241 4.77 -25.30 -1.22
C LYS A 241 5.71 -26.42 -0.73
N ARG A 242 5.93 -27.48 -1.53
CA ARG A 242 6.87 -28.55 -1.18
C ARG A 242 8.32 -28.07 -1.17
N THR A 243 8.72 -27.28 -2.15
CA THR A 243 10.07 -26.70 -2.21
C THR A 243 10.34 -25.82 -0.99
N GLU A 244 9.39 -24.98 -0.59
CA GLU A 244 9.54 -24.15 0.61
C GLU A 244 9.53 -24.96 1.92
N ARG A 245 8.76 -26.05 2.01
CA ARG A 245 8.86 -26.97 3.17
C ARG A 245 10.28 -27.52 3.35
N LYS A 246 11.00 -27.82 2.25
CA LYS A 246 12.37 -28.32 2.30
C LYS A 246 13.38 -27.28 2.78
N LYS A 247 13.07 -25.99 2.64
CA LYS A 247 13.93 -24.88 3.09
C LYS A 247 13.67 -24.44 4.55
N ARG A 248 12.70 -25.07 5.24
CA ARG A 248 12.35 -24.69 6.61
C ARG A 248 13.53 -24.90 7.57
N THR A 249 13.79 -23.88 8.37
CA THR A 249 14.69 -24.01 9.53
C THR A 249 13.98 -24.80 10.65
N PRO A 250 14.73 -25.41 11.59
CA PRO A 250 14.14 -26.07 12.75
C PRO A 250 13.14 -25.17 13.49
N TYR A 251 13.49 -23.88 13.68
CA TYR A 251 12.60 -22.88 14.29
C TYR A 251 11.24 -22.78 13.57
N MET A 252 11.23 -22.68 12.25
CA MET A 252 10.00 -22.59 11.45
C MET A 252 9.15 -23.86 11.54
N ALA A 253 9.80 -25.03 11.64
CA ALA A 253 9.11 -26.30 11.83
C ALA A 253 8.46 -26.40 13.21
N PHE A 254 9.17 -26.01 14.28
CA PHE A 254 8.65 -25.99 15.65
C PHE A 254 7.43 -25.09 15.82
N HIS A 255 7.37 -23.96 15.11
CA HIS A 255 6.26 -23.00 15.20
C HIS A 255 5.15 -23.24 14.16
N ASN A 256 5.14 -24.39 13.48
CA ASN A 256 4.13 -24.77 12.48
C ASN A 256 3.88 -23.72 11.38
N ILE A 257 4.90 -22.94 10.99
CA ILE A 257 4.76 -21.86 10.00
C ILE A 257 4.51 -22.46 8.62
N GLU A 258 3.30 -22.35 8.09
CA GLU A 258 2.92 -22.91 6.78
C GLU A 258 3.90 -22.54 5.65
N PRO A 259 4.18 -23.45 4.70
CA PRO A 259 5.03 -23.11 3.57
C PRO A 259 4.35 -22.07 2.69
N ILE A 260 5.08 -20.99 2.45
CA ILE A 260 4.58 -19.84 1.70
C ILE A 260 4.86 -20.07 0.22
N ILE A 261 4.06 -19.47 -0.66
CA ILE A 261 4.37 -19.45 -2.08
C ILE A 261 5.40 -18.33 -2.30
N PRO A 262 6.61 -18.61 -2.82
CA PRO A 262 7.72 -17.64 -2.75
C PRO A 262 7.44 -16.31 -3.44
N PHE A 263 6.77 -16.31 -4.60
CA PHE A 263 6.42 -15.06 -5.29
C PHE A 263 5.33 -14.26 -4.57
N LEU A 264 4.68 -14.80 -3.54
CA LEU A 264 3.79 -14.07 -2.64
C LEU A 264 4.54 -13.41 -1.46
N LEU A 265 5.86 -13.58 -1.39
CA LEU A 265 6.73 -12.84 -0.49
C LEU A 265 7.40 -11.67 -1.23
N PRO A 266 7.69 -10.56 -0.53
CA PRO A 266 7.23 -10.23 0.83
C PRO A 266 5.69 -10.14 0.90
N THR A 267 5.11 -10.34 2.09
CA THR A 267 3.65 -10.20 2.25
C THR A 267 3.24 -8.74 2.14
N PHE A 268 1.96 -8.46 1.88
CA PHE A 268 1.43 -7.09 1.98
C PHE A 268 1.73 -6.48 3.35
N ASP A 269 1.52 -7.19 4.45
CA ASP A 269 1.86 -6.67 5.78
C ASP A 269 3.34 -6.28 5.88
N SER A 270 4.26 -7.03 5.28
CA SER A 270 5.67 -6.64 5.23
C SER A 270 5.90 -5.39 4.39
N LEU A 271 5.27 -5.28 3.22
CA LEU A 271 5.35 -4.09 2.36
C LEU A 271 4.77 -2.84 3.03
N GLU A 272 3.74 -3.00 3.85
CA GLU A 272 3.03 -1.88 4.47
C GLU A 272 3.56 -1.50 5.86
N ASN A 273 4.37 -2.35 6.51
CA ASN A 273 4.82 -2.13 7.89
C ASN A 273 6.33 -2.14 8.08
N ASN A 274 7.07 -2.83 7.21
CA ASN A 274 8.50 -2.93 7.32
C ASN A 274 9.16 -2.05 6.27
N PHE A 275 10.42 -1.68 6.50
CA PHE A 275 11.30 -1.20 5.44
C PHE A 275 11.56 -2.36 4.47
N CYS A 276 10.57 -2.64 3.63
CA CYS A 276 10.73 -3.56 2.52
C CYS A 276 10.99 -2.68 1.31
N ALA A 277 12.27 -2.55 0.96
CA ALA A 277 12.69 -1.82 -0.23
C ALA A 277 11.91 -2.37 -1.43
N ASP A 278 11.24 -1.46 -2.11
CA ASP A 278 10.37 -1.73 -3.23
C ASP A 278 11.22 -2.12 -4.46
N THR A 279 11.14 -3.39 -4.89
CA THR A 279 11.78 -3.98 -6.08
C THR A 279 13.32 -3.87 -6.23
N ALA A 280 13.88 -4.67 -7.14
CA ALA A 280 15.29 -4.59 -7.56
C ALA A 280 15.70 -3.16 -8.01
N VAL A 281 14.73 -2.31 -8.39
CA VAL A 281 14.93 -0.92 -8.78
C VAL A 281 15.24 0.00 -7.58
N ALA A 282 14.66 -0.21 -6.39
CA ALA A 282 15.07 0.56 -5.21
C ALA A 282 16.46 0.15 -4.72
N ASN A 283 16.87 -1.11 -4.89
CA ASN A 283 18.26 -1.52 -4.60
C ASN A 283 19.24 -0.86 -5.57
N ASP A 284 18.92 -0.76 -6.87
CA ASP A 284 19.75 -0.05 -7.84
C ASP A 284 19.78 1.47 -7.58
N LEU A 285 18.64 2.09 -7.23
CA LEU A 285 18.59 3.51 -6.87
C LEU A 285 19.30 3.80 -5.54
N LEU A 286 19.23 2.90 -4.55
CA LEU A 286 19.99 2.99 -3.29
C LEU A 286 21.50 2.78 -3.52
N GLN A 287 21.90 1.87 -4.42
CA GLN A 287 23.31 1.71 -4.81
C GLN A 287 23.84 2.95 -5.56
N GLN A 288 23.06 3.52 -6.48
CA GLN A 288 23.43 4.76 -7.17
C GLN A 288 23.52 5.97 -6.22
N PHE A 289 22.70 6.00 -5.16
CA PHE A 289 22.80 7.02 -4.10
C PHE A 289 24.02 6.83 -3.20
N GLN A 290 24.47 5.59 -2.97
CA GLN A 290 25.67 5.30 -2.16
C GLN A 290 26.97 5.49 -2.94
N LEU A 291 26.97 5.33 -4.27
CA LEU A 291 28.15 5.51 -5.13
C LEU A 291 28.43 6.98 -5.50
N LYS A 292 27.49 7.90 -5.29
CA LYS A 292 27.68 9.36 -5.50
C LYS A 292 28.22 10.09 -4.25
N ARG A 293 28.75 9.36 -3.27
CA ARG A 293 29.32 9.90 -2.03
C ARG A 293 30.80 9.57 -1.83
N TYR A 294 31.54 9.45 -2.92
CA TYR A 294 32.99 9.63 -2.99
C TYR A 294 33.35 10.41 -4.26
#